data_AF-A0A0E3ZL73-F1
#
_entry.id   AF-A0A0E3ZL73-F1
#
_cell.length_a   1.000
_cell.length_b   1.000
_cell.length_c   1.000
_cell.angle_alpha   90.00
_cell.angle_beta   90.00
_cell.angle_gamma   90.00
#
_symmetry.space_group_name_H-M   'P 1'
#
loop_
_entity.id
_entity.type
_entity.pdbx_description
1 polymer ?
#
loop_
_entity_poly.entity_id
_entity_poly.type
_entity_poly.pdbx_seq_one_letter_code
_entity_poly.pdbx_strand_id
1 'polypeptide(L)'
;MIDRLLPRLSGYIGHLKLFVLGAILAGVAELPLGGWIQIPILGIIWWQITKYQTASFRSIFFLGMSFGLGYFVLGLWWIFISLHDIGGMNVMLSSTAVFLLAGLLAIFFSCASLTLHFSKGLFLPSLLLASSWVAIEYLRGILFTGFPWMGLGETQVYGPFASVAPFLGGLGCTFFTVLVSRQLTFLRSYFKASSISVMSLIVLSQLLSFWSFTKPTGEPLTVELIQGNIAQSLIFKPEGMLQQIAFYKSAMLDSQADLVVSPETALPWPETNLPTGTLEDLQEFAINNKRFLLFGILGRHFNPADGREFSNRAIGFSPSNPPYRYDKSHLVPFGEFIPPGFRWFVNAFSVPLSDFSRGSQNQSLFLINREGQSPLYAAITICYEDVFGDELATRLRNSKESANLFINMTNLAWFGDSQAPKQQLRLSQLRSLETGLPALRATNTGITAVLGPDGKILAELPKFTQGILRTSIQAYSGITPYVLWGNAPILSLSGLLLLLGLIRQKRI
;
A
#
# COMPACT_ATOMS: atom_id res chain seq x y z
N MET A 1 -41.82 -30.90 0.70
CA MET A 1 -40.79 -30.43 -0.26
C MET A 1 -40.49 -28.94 -0.08
N ILE A 2 -41.52 -28.10 0.11
CA ILE A 2 -41.43 -26.66 0.39
C ILE A 2 -40.65 -26.34 1.67
N ASP A 3 -40.84 -27.10 2.75
CA ASP A 3 -40.15 -26.87 4.04
C ASP A 3 -38.63 -27.15 4.02
N ARG A 4 -38.13 -27.91 3.03
CA ARG A 4 -36.68 -28.11 2.82
C ARG A 4 -36.07 -27.06 1.88
N LEU A 5 -36.89 -26.35 1.11
CA LEU A 5 -36.46 -25.32 0.15
C LEU A 5 -36.31 -23.96 0.84
N LEU A 6 -37.22 -23.60 1.76
CA LEU A 6 -37.20 -22.31 2.46
C LEU A 6 -35.90 -22.03 3.24
N PRO A 7 -35.32 -22.98 4.01
CA PRO A 7 -34.05 -22.76 4.71
C PRO A 7 -32.87 -22.61 3.74
N ARG A 8 -32.85 -23.38 2.64
CA ARG A 8 -31.80 -23.29 1.61
C ARG A 8 -31.84 -21.94 0.88
N LEU A 9 -33.03 -21.49 0.48
CA LEU A 9 -33.27 -20.17 -0.11
C LEU A 9 -32.82 -19.03 0.83
N SER A 10 -33.13 -19.14 2.12
CA SER A 10 -32.70 -18.14 3.12
C SER A 10 -31.17 -18.04 3.26
N GLY A 11 -30.46 -19.16 3.09
CA GLY A 11 -29.00 -19.20 3.09
C GLY A 11 -28.41 -18.51 1.86
N TYR A 12 -28.89 -18.82 0.66
CA TYR A 12 -28.43 -18.17 -0.59
C TYR A 12 -28.66 -16.66 -0.57
N ILE A 13 -29.80 -16.20 -0.04
CA ILE A 13 -30.09 -14.77 0.13
C ILE A 13 -29.09 -14.12 1.10
N GLY A 14 -28.68 -14.81 2.16
CA GLY A 14 -27.65 -14.33 3.09
C GLY A 14 -26.29 -14.14 2.43
N HIS A 15 -25.83 -15.13 1.67
CA HIS A 15 -24.58 -15.05 0.91
C HIS A 15 -24.59 -13.90 -0.11
N LEU A 16 -25.67 -13.77 -0.88
CA LEU A 16 -25.82 -12.69 -1.86
C LEU A 16 -25.81 -11.31 -1.19
N LYS A 17 -26.53 -11.15 -0.07
CA LYS A 17 -26.53 -9.89 0.69
C LYS A 17 -25.13 -9.53 1.17
N LEU A 18 -24.37 -10.49 1.71
CA LEU A 18 -23.01 -10.25 2.19
C LEU A 18 -22.05 -9.93 1.05
N PHE A 19 -22.20 -10.59 -0.10
CA PHE A 19 -21.44 -10.25 -1.31
C PHE A 19 -21.71 -8.80 -1.74
N VAL A 20 -22.98 -8.40 -1.84
CA VAL A 20 -23.35 -7.03 -2.19
C VAL A 20 -22.85 -6.03 -1.15
N LEU A 21 -22.96 -6.32 0.14
CA LEU A 21 -22.42 -5.46 1.20
C LEU A 21 -20.89 -5.34 1.13
N GLY A 22 -20.18 -6.42 0.79
CA GLY A 22 -18.74 -6.39 0.55
C GLY A 22 -18.39 -5.48 -0.63
N ALA A 23 -19.12 -5.59 -1.74
CA ALA A 23 -18.94 -4.71 -2.89
C ALA A 23 -19.24 -3.24 -2.52
N ILE A 24 -20.33 -2.96 -1.79
CA ILE A 24 -20.63 -1.60 -1.31
C ILE A 24 -19.50 -1.07 -0.43
N LEU A 25 -18.96 -1.89 0.48
CA LEU A 25 -17.85 -1.50 1.36
C LEU A 25 -16.60 -1.11 0.56
N ALA A 26 -16.28 -1.85 -0.52
CA ALA A 26 -15.18 -1.54 -1.42
C ALA A 26 -15.44 -0.25 -2.22
N GLY A 27 -16.65 -0.07 -2.77
CA GLY A 27 -16.99 1.16 -3.50
C GLY A 27 -16.96 2.41 -2.61
N VAL A 28 -17.42 2.29 -1.37
CA VAL A 28 -17.38 3.36 -0.37
C VAL A 28 -15.96 3.71 0.05
N ALA A 29 -15.01 2.75 0.00
CA ALA A 29 -13.60 3.00 0.27
C ALA A 29 -13.05 4.14 -0.61
N GLU A 30 -13.57 4.28 -1.83
CA GLU A 30 -13.15 5.26 -2.82
C GLU A 30 -13.75 6.66 -2.62
N LEU A 31 -14.66 6.82 -1.66
CA LEU A 31 -15.26 8.11 -1.33
C LEU A 31 -14.35 8.93 -0.39
N PRO A 32 -14.40 10.28 -0.43
CA PRO A 32 -13.59 11.13 0.45
C PRO A 32 -13.78 10.86 1.96
N LEU A 33 -15.00 10.48 2.38
CA LEU A 33 -15.31 10.10 3.76
C LEU A 33 -15.41 8.57 3.95
N GLY A 34 -14.78 7.80 3.06
CA GLY A 34 -14.88 6.34 3.03
C GLY A 34 -14.55 5.70 4.38
N GLY A 35 -13.51 6.17 5.08
CA GLY A 35 -13.12 5.67 6.40
C GLY A 35 -14.22 5.79 7.47
N TRP A 36 -15.03 6.86 7.42
CA TRP A 36 -16.17 7.03 8.32
C TRP A 36 -17.35 6.13 7.93
N ILE A 37 -17.66 6.05 6.64
CA ILE A 37 -18.84 5.33 6.12
C ILE A 37 -18.63 3.81 6.18
N GLN A 38 -17.39 3.32 6.09
CA GLN A 38 -17.09 1.89 6.21
C GLN A 38 -17.45 1.31 7.58
N ILE A 39 -17.30 2.08 8.66
CA ILE A 39 -17.55 1.62 10.05
C ILE A 39 -19.00 1.12 10.23
N PRO A 40 -20.07 1.89 9.92
CA PRO A 40 -21.44 1.39 10.04
C PRO A 40 -21.75 0.25 9.07
N ILE A 41 -21.17 0.23 7.86
CA ILE A 41 -21.38 -0.87 6.89
C ILE A 41 -20.79 -2.18 7.43
N LEU A 42 -19.57 -2.13 7.98
CA LEU A 42 -18.97 -3.26 8.69
C LEU A 42 -19.85 -3.73 9.85
N GLY A 43 -20.43 -2.80 10.62
CA GLY A 43 -21.41 -3.12 11.66
C GLY A 43 -22.61 -3.91 11.12
N ILE A 44 -23.17 -3.49 9.98
CA ILE A 44 -24.26 -4.20 9.30
C ILE A 44 -23.80 -5.61 8.88
N ILE A 45 -22.59 -5.74 8.33
CA ILE A 45 -22.02 -7.04 7.92
C ILE A 45 -21.90 -7.98 9.14
N TRP A 46 -21.32 -7.51 10.25
CA TRP A 46 -21.21 -8.30 11.48
C TRP A 46 -22.57 -8.72 12.02
N TRP A 47 -23.54 -7.81 11.99
CA TRP A 47 -24.91 -8.10 12.39
C TRP A 47 -25.56 -9.16 11.49
N GLN A 48 -25.40 -9.07 10.17
CA GLN A 48 -25.94 -10.07 9.25
C GLN A 48 -25.30 -11.44 9.45
N ILE A 49 -23.97 -11.52 9.59
CA ILE A 49 -23.28 -12.80 9.85
C ILE A 49 -23.75 -13.40 11.18
N THR A 50 -23.89 -12.58 12.23
CA THR A 50 -24.33 -13.05 13.55
C THR A 50 -25.82 -13.37 13.63
N LYS A 51 -26.70 -12.88 12.75
CA LYS A 51 -28.09 -13.35 12.70
C LYS A 51 -28.22 -14.84 12.41
N TYR A 52 -27.29 -15.36 11.64
CA TYR A 52 -27.21 -16.79 11.37
C TYR A 52 -26.58 -17.55 12.55
N GLN A 53 -26.59 -17.01 13.78
CA GLN A 53 -25.93 -17.47 15.02
C GLN A 53 -26.11 -18.95 15.40
N THR A 54 -27.05 -19.67 14.82
CA THR A 54 -27.11 -21.15 14.85
C THR A 54 -26.04 -21.81 13.96
N ALA A 55 -25.21 -21.00 13.31
CA ALA A 55 -24.15 -21.37 12.38
C ALA A 55 -22.97 -22.02 13.08
N SER A 56 -22.64 -23.22 12.62
CA SER A 56 -21.33 -23.83 12.80
C SER A 56 -20.22 -22.91 12.24
N PHE A 57 -18.97 -23.10 12.68
CA PHE A 57 -17.80 -22.41 12.12
C PHE A 57 -17.77 -22.44 10.59
N ARG A 58 -18.23 -23.54 9.99
CA ARG A 58 -18.38 -23.70 8.54
C ARG A 58 -19.27 -22.64 7.92
N SER A 59 -20.42 -22.34 8.52
CA SER A 59 -21.34 -21.34 7.96
C SER A 59 -20.78 -19.92 8.10
N ILE A 60 -20.14 -19.58 9.23
CA ILE A 60 -19.47 -18.26 9.38
C ILE A 60 -18.34 -18.10 8.36
N PHE A 61 -17.55 -19.15 8.13
CA PHE A 61 -16.50 -19.16 7.13
C PHE A 61 -17.04 -18.81 5.74
N PHE A 62 -18.07 -19.53 5.26
CA PHE A 62 -18.63 -19.26 3.93
C PHE A 62 -19.37 -17.92 3.82
N LEU A 63 -19.97 -17.42 4.90
CA LEU A 63 -20.56 -16.08 4.93
C LEU A 63 -19.48 -14.99 4.85
N GLY A 64 -18.39 -15.15 5.61
CA GLY A 64 -17.20 -14.31 5.52
C GLY A 64 -16.56 -14.37 4.13
N MET A 65 -16.58 -15.54 3.49
CA MET A 65 -16.07 -15.72 2.12
C MET A 65 -16.91 -14.94 1.12
N SER A 66 -18.24 -14.98 1.22
CA SER A 66 -19.11 -14.18 0.35
C SER A 66 -18.89 -12.68 0.52
N PHE A 67 -18.77 -12.21 1.77
CA PHE A 67 -18.40 -10.83 2.06
C PHE A 67 -17.04 -10.44 1.45
N GLY A 68 -16.00 -11.22 1.71
CA GLY A 68 -14.66 -10.97 1.18
C GLY A 68 -14.61 -11.00 -0.34
N LEU A 69 -15.32 -11.95 -0.98
CA LEU A 69 -15.41 -12.03 -2.44
C LEU A 69 -15.98 -10.76 -3.04
N GLY A 70 -17.11 -10.26 -2.50
CA GLY A 70 -17.70 -9.01 -2.99
C GLY A 70 -16.76 -7.81 -2.84
N TYR A 71 -16.06 -7.75 -1.70
CA TYR A 71 -15.09 -6.70 -1.41
C TYR A 71 -13.88 -6.72 -2.35
N PHE A 72 -13.23 -7.87 -2.52
CA PHE A 72 -12.00 -7.96 -3.32
C PHE A 72 -12.27 -7.98 -4.83
N VAL A 73 -13.38 -8.55 -5.30
CA VAL A 73 -13.74 -8.49 -6.73
C VAL A 73 -13.91 -7.03 -7.17
N LEU A 74 -14.66 -6.23 -6.41
CA LEU A 74 -14.80 -4.81 -6.73
C LEU A 74 -13.54 -4.01 -6.38
N GLY A 75 -12.81 -4.37 -5.32
CA GLY A 75 -11.61 -3.64 -4.90
C GLY A 75 -10.43 -3.78 -5.86
N LEU A 76 -10.33 -4.91 -6.56
CA LEU A 76 -9.14 -5.31 -7.33
C LEU A 76 -9.42 -5.64 -8.80
N TRP A 77 -10.61 -5.32 -9.32
CA TRP A 77 -10.96 -5.61 -10.71
C TRP A 77 -9.95 -5.02 -11.71
N TRP A 78 -9.31 -3.91 -11.38
CA TRP A 78 -8.31 -3.22 -12.20
C TRP A 78 -7.10 -4.08 -12.56
N ILE A 79 -6.83 -5.17 -11.84
CA ILE A 79 -5.80 -6.16 -12.21
C ILE A 79 -6.11 -6.80 -13.58
N PHE A 80 -7.39 -6.87 -13.96
CA PHE A 80 -7.82 -7.31 -15.27
C PHE A 80 -7.12 -6.53 -16.40
N ILE A 81 -6.97 -5.21 -16.25
CA ILE A 81 -6.34 -4.33 -17.27
C ILE A 81 -4.90 -4.76 -17.51
N SER A 82 -4.14 -5.01 -16.44
CA SER A 82 -2.75 -5.46 -16.54
C SER A 82 -2.63 -6.81 -17.25
N LEU A 83 -3.54 -7.76 -16.97
CA LEU A 83 -3.51 -9.10 -17.55
C LEU A 83 -4.00 -9.10 -19.01
N HIS A 84 -5.13 -8.45 -19.27
CA HIS A 84 -5.80 -8.47 -20.57
C HIS A 84 -5.26 -7.41 -21.54
N ASP A 85 -5.37 -6.13 -21.18
CA ASP A 85 -5.10 -5.03 -22.11
C ASP A 85 -3.60 -4.86 -22.40
N ILE A 86 -2.76 -5.13 -21.40
CA ILE A 86 -1.30 -4.99 -21.50
C ILE A 86 -0.64 -6.35 -21.70
N GLY A 87 -1.00 -7.34 -20.89
CA GLY A 87 -0.44 -8.69 -20.97
C GLY A 87 -0.95 -9.53 -22.15
N GLY A 88 -2.02 -9.10 -22.83
CA GLY A 88 -2.59 -9.80 -23.99
C GLY A 88 -3.32 -11.11 -23.66
N MET A 89 -3.58 -11.40 -22.38
CA MET A 89 -4.31 -12.61 -21.97
C MET A 89 -5.79 -12.50 -22.34
N ASN A 90 -6.42 -13.62 -22.76
CA ASN A 90 -7.85 -13.64 -23.11
C ASN A 90 -8.77 -13.25 -21.93
N VAL A 91 -9.88 -12.58 -22.24
CA VAL A 91 -10.91 -12.10 -21.29
C VAL A 91 -11.29 -13.14 -20.23
N MET A 92 -11.55 -14.39 -20.62
CA MET A 92 -12.00 -15.42 -19.70
C MET A 92 -10.92 -15.82 -18.70
N LEU A 93 -9.67 -15.95 -19.15
CA LEU A 93 -8.54 -16.29 -18.30
C LEU A 93 -8.23 -15.12 -17.35
N SER A 94 -8.18 -13.89 -17.85
CA SER A 94 -7.94 -12.70 -17.04
C SER A 94 -9.01 -12.51 -15.96
N SER A 95 -10.29 -12.64 -16.33
CA SER A 95 -11.40 -12.54 -15.37
C SER A 95 -11.35 -13.65 -14.31
N THR A 96 -11.02 -14.87 -14.73
CA THR A 96 -10.88 -16.02 -13.82
C THR A 96 -9.71 -15.79 -12.86
N ALA A 97 -8.56 -15.30 -13.33
CA ALA A 97 -7.41 -15.01 -12.49
C ALA A 97 -7.72 -13.95 -11.42
N VAL A 98 -8.41 -12.86 -11.80
CA VAL A 98 -8.86 -11.83 -10.85
C VAL A 98 -9.85 -12.41 -9.84
N PHE A 99 -10.80 -13.22 -10.28
CA PHE A 99 -11.77 -13.86 -9.39
C PHE A 99 -11.11 -14.85 -8.41
N LEU A 100 -10.14 -15.63 -8.87
CA LEU A 100 -9.37 -16.56 -8.02
C LEU A 100 -8.51 -15.82 -7.01
N LEU A 101 -7.87 -14.72 -7.39
CA LEU A 101 -7.14 -13.86 -6.45
C LEU A 101 -8.10 -13.28 -5.41
N ALA A 102 -9.24 -12.74 -5.82
CA ALA A 102 -10.26 -12.25 -4.90
C ALA A 102 -10.75 -13.35 -3.95
N GLY A 103 -10.91 -14.58 -4.44
CA GLY A 103 -11.23 -15.76 -3.64
C GLY A 103 -10.16 -16.08 -2.62
N LEU A 104 -8.88 -16.11 -3.02
CA LEU A 104 -7.76 -16.31 -2.11
C LEU A 104 -7.75 -15.26 -0.99
N LEU A 105 -7.94 -13.98 -1.32
CA LEU A 105 -7.98 -12.89 -0.34
C LEU A 105 -9.22 -12.96 0.55
N ALA A 106 -10.36 -13.40 0.01
CA ALA A 106 -11.59 -13.61 0.77
C ALA A 106 -11.44 -14.71 1.85
N ILE A 107 -10.55 -15.68 1.66
CA ILE A 107 -10.24 -16.69 2.70
C ILE A 107 -9.69 -16.01 3.96
N PHE A 108 -8.85 -14.98 3.83
CA PHE A 108 -8.36 -14.22 4.97
C PHE A 108 -9.55 -13.56 5.71
N PHE A 109 -10.42 -12.82 5.02
CA PHE A 109 -11.61 -12.22 5.66
C PHE A 109 -12.53 -13.26 6.32
N SER A 110 -12.63 -14.45 5.71
CA SER A 110 -13.37 -15.58 6.28
C SER A 110 -12.77 -16.06 7.59
N CYS A 111 -11.45 -16.25 7.64
CA CYS A 111 -10.72 -16.66 8.83
C CYS A 111 -10.85 -15.62 9.95
N ALA A 112 -10.73 -14.32 9.64
CA ALA A 112 -10.89 -13.26 10.62
C ALA A 112 -12.30 -13.24 11.24
N SER A 113 -13.31 -13.52 10.41
CA SER A 113 -14.72 -13.55 10.81
C SER A 113 -15.09 -14.71 11.73
N LEU A 114 -14.27 -15.77 11.84
CA LEU A 114 -14.57 -16.96 12.66
C LEU A 114 -14.81 -16.62 14.14
N THR A 115 -14.16 -15.58 14.65
CA THR A 115 -14.36 -15.11 16.03
C THR A 115 -15.77 -14.59 16.32
N LEU A 116 -16.57 -14.28 15.29
CA LEU A 116 -17.99 -13.98 15.43
C LEU A 116 -18.80 -15.15 16.00
N HIS A 117 -18.27 -16.38 15.94
CA HIS A 117 -18.86 -17.52 16.62
C HIS A 117 -18.99 -17.26 18.13
N PHE A 118 -18.00 -16.57 18.72
CA PHE A 118 -17.92 -16.23 20.14
C PHE A 118 -18.68 -14.94 20.46
N SER A 119 -19.95 -14.85 20.06
CA SER A 119 -20.73 -13.60 20.09
C SER A 119 -21.41 -13.26 21.43
N LYS A 120 -21.14 -13.99 22.52
CA LYS A 120 -21.75 -13.72 23.84
C LYS A 120 -21.03 -12.60 24.58
N GLY A 121 -21.79 -11.60 25.03
CA GLY A 121 -21.29 -10.43 25.77
C GLY A 121 -20.98 -9.23 24.86
N LEU A 122 -20.66 -8.09 25.48
CA LEU A 122 -20.47 -6.81 24.78
C LEU A 122 -19.02 -6.58 24.32
N PHE A 123 -18.06 -6.63 25.24
CA PHE A 123 -16.70 -6.17 24.98
C PHE A 123 -15.78 -7.25 24.43
N LEU A 124 -15.75 -8.44 25.05
CA LEU A 124 -14.83 -9.50 24.66
C LEU A 124 -15.02 -9.95 23.19
N PRO A 125 -16.23 -10.18 22.66
CA PRO A 125 -16.38 -10.56 21.25
C PRO A 125 -15.88 -9.50 20.28
N SER A 126 -16.03 -8.22 20.63
CA SER A 126 -15.59 -7.09 19.81
C SER A 126 -14.06 -7.00 19.78
N LEU A 127 -13.41 -7.23 20.93
CA LEU A 127 -11.95 -7.31 21.02
C LEU A 127 -11.42 -8.52 20.26
N LEU A 128 -12.05 -9.70 20.37
CA LEU A 128 -11.63 -10.90 19.63
C LEU A 128 -11.72 -10.70 18.12
N LEU A 129 -12.79 -10.07 17.63
CA LEU A 129 -12.94 -9.77 16.21
C LEU A 129 -11.86 -8.81 15.72
N ALA A 130 -11.63 -7.71 16.44
CA ALA A 130 -10.59 -6.74 16.10
C ALA A 130 -9.20 -7.37 16.09
N SER A 131 -8.85 -8.15 17.11
CA SER A 131 -7.58 -8.87 17.20
C SER A 131 -7.40 -9.91 16.10
N SER A 132 -8.47 -10.64 15.77
CA SER A 132 -8.44 -11.62 14.68
C SER A 132 -8.24 -10.93 13.33
N TRP A 133 -8.84 -9.75 13.12
CA TRP A 133 -8.66 -8.99 11.90
C TRP A 133 -7.22 -8.51 11.74
N VAL A 134 -6.63 -7.96 12.80
CA VAL A 134 -5.21 -7.57 12.83
C VAL A 134 -4.30 -8.74 12.49
N ALA A 135 -4.46 -9.87 13.19
CA ALA A 135 -3.60 -11.03 12.98
C ALA A 135 -3.69 -11.55 11.55
N ILE A 136 -4.89 -11.59 10.99
CA ILE A 136 -5.14 -12.10 9.65
C ILE A 136 -4.72 -11.11 8.56
N GLU A 137 -4.89 -9.81 8.74
CA GLU A 137 -4.35 -8.79 7.83
C GLU A 137 -2.82 -8.79 7.83
N TYR A 138 -2.19 -8.97 9.00
CA TYR A 138 -0.74 -9.15 9.09
C TYR A 138 -0.29 -10.42 8.33
N LEU A 139 -0.96 -11.56 8.55
CA LEU A 139 -0.67 -12.79 7.81
C LEU A 139 -0.84 -12.60 6.29
N ARG A 140 -1.87 -11.88 5.85
CA ARG A 140 -2.08 -11.53 4.44
C ARG A 140 -0.97 -10.65 3.87
N GLY A 141 -0.33 -9.83 4.71
CA GLY A 141 0.82 -9.00 4.35
C GLY A 141 2.15 -9.73 4.27
N ILE A 142 2.25 -10.98 4.74
CA ILE A 142 3.53 -11.74 4.74
C ILE A 142 3.46 -13.08 4.00
N LEU A 143 2.31 -13.76 3.99
CA LEU A 143 2.16 -15.05 3.32
C LEU A 143 2.20 -14.87 1.79
N PHE A 144 2.89 -15.78 1.11
CA PHE A 144 3.05 -15.74 -0.35
C PHE A 144 3.62 -14.41 -0.87
N THR A 145 4.65 -13.88 -0.20
CA THR A 145 5.23 -12.53 -0.39
C THR A 145 4.36 -11.37 0.07
N GLY A 146 3.08 -11.60 0.35
CA GLY A 146 2.20 -10.58 0.91
C GLY A 146 1.45 -9.79 -0.14
N PHE A 147 0.17 -9.52 0.16
CA PHE A 147 -0.68 -8.64 -0.63
C PHE A 147 -1.58 -7.80 0.29
N PRO A 148 -1.03 -6.79 1.00
CA PRO A 148 -1.76 -5.99 1.99
C PRO A 148 -2.68 -4.90 1.38
N TRP A 149 -2.97 -4.94 0.09
CA TRP A 149 -3.88 -4.01 -0.60
C TRP A 149 -5.33 -4.12 -0.09
N MET A 150 -6.12 -3.04 -0.15
CA MET A 150 -7.51 -3.02 0.35
C MET A 150 -7.62 -3.37 1.86
N GLY A 151 -6.57 -3.12 2.65
CA GLY A 151 -6.64 -3.25 4.12
C GLY A 151 -7.56 -2.20 4.74
N LEU A 152 -8.24 -2.52 5.84
CA LEU A 152 -9.19 -1.57 6.45
C LEU A 152 -8.52 -0.31 6.99
N GLY A 153 -7.23 -0.37 7.34
CA GLY A 153 -6.45 0.79 7.76
C GLY A 153 -6.21 1.82 6.65
N GLU A 154 -6.23 1.42 5.37
CA GLU A 154 -6.00 2.31 4.23
C GLU A 154 -7.04 3.44 4.16
N THR A 155 -8.32 3.10 4.36
CA THR A 155 -9.41 4.08 4.28
C THR A 155 -9.45 5.03 5.47
N GLN A 156 -8.79 4.65 6.57
CA GLN A 156 -8.72 5.46 7.76
C GLN A 156 -7.79 6.68 7.62
N VAL A 157 -7.04 6.80 6.52
CA VAL A 157 -6.32 8.05 6.17
C VAL A 157 -7.26 9.27 6.23
N TYR A 158 -8.50 9.11 5.79
CA TYR A 158 -9.57 10.12 5.90
C TYR A 158 -10.65 9.75 6.93
N GLY A 159 -10.34 8.82 7.83
CA GLY A 159 -11.26 8.28 8.84
C GLY A 159 -10.94 8.76 10.26
N PRO A 160 -11.76 8.37 11.24
CA PRO A 160 -11.59 8.76 12.63
C PRO A 160 -10.31 8.22 13.28
N PHE A 161 -9.69 7.19 12.69
CA PHE A 161 -8.55 6.48 13.28
C PHE A 161 -7.19 6.81 12.65
N ALA A 162 -7.10 7.80 11.75
CA ALA A 162 -5.83 8.23 11.14
C ALA A 162 -4.72 8.49 12.18
N SER A 163 -5.07 9.16 13.28
CA SER A 163 -4.14 9.55 14.35
C SER A 163 -3.60 8.39 15.19
N VAL A 164 -4.09 7.17 14.97
CA VAL A 164 -3.53 5.95 15.58
C VAL A 164 -2.29 5.47 14.83
N ALA A 165 -2.17 5.80 13.54
CA ALA A 165 -1.10 5.29 12.67
C ALA A 165 0.33 5.58 13.18
N PRO A 166 0.68 6.78 13.70
CA PRO A 166 2.01 7.02 14.27
C PRO A 166 2.35 6.10 15.46
N PHE A 167 1.35 5.58 16.16
CA PHE A 167 1.54 4.77 17.36
C PHE A 167 1.60 3.28 17.04
N LEU A 168 0.66 2.79 16.23
CA LEU A 168 0.39 1.37 16.05
C LEU A 168 0.31 0.93 14.58
N GLY A 169 0.60 1.82 13.64
CA GLY A 169 0.53 1.55 12.22
C GLY A 169 -0.89 1.41 11.67
N GLY A 170 -0.98 1.10 10.37
CA GLY A 170 -2.26 0.81 9.70
C GLY A 170 -3.04 -0.36 10.33
N LEU A 171 -2.35 -1.36 10.91
CA LEU A 171 -3.02 -2.43 11.65
C LEU A 171 -3.71 -1.93 12.93
N GLY A 172 -3.15 -0.92 13.60
CA GLY A 172 -3.83 -0.21 14.68
C GLY A 172 -5.12 0.44 14.19
N CYS A 173 -5.09 1.13 13.05
CA CYS A 173 -6.28 1.71 12.43
C CYS A 173 -7.34 0.64 12.11
N THR A 174 -6.93 -0.52 11.57
CA THR A 174 -7.80 -1.69 11.36
C THR A 174 -8.44 -2.14 12.69
N PHE A 175 -7.65 -2.29 13.75
CA PHE A 175 -8.14 -2.74 15.06
C PHE A 175 -9.29 -1.88 15.57
N PHE A 176 -9.12 -0.55 15.60
CA PHE A 176 -10.15 0.36 16.10
C PHE A 176 -11.37 0.43 15.18
N THR A 177 -11.16 0.36 13.86
CA THR A 177 -12.25 0.31 12.86
C THR A 177 -13.15 -0.91 13.09
N VAL A 178 -12.56 -2.09 13.26
CA VAL A 178 -13.29 -3.33 13.50
C VAL A 178 -13.93 -3.34 14.89
N LEU A 179 -13.21 -2.86 15.91
CA LEU A 179 -13.72 -2.75 17.27
C LEU A 179 -14.98 -1.87 17.33
N VAL A 180 -14.91 -0.66 16.77
CA VAL A 180 -16.04 0.29 16.78
C VAL A 180 -17.19 -0.22 15.93
N SER A 181 -16.93 -0.72 14.72
CA SER A 181 -18.00 -1.29 13.88
C SER A 181 -18.73 -2.45 14.56
N ARG A 182 -18.02 -3.29 15.34
CA ARG A 182 -18.65 -4.34 16.12
C ARG A 182 -19.44 -3.81 17.31
N GLN A 183 -18.97 -2.77 18.01
CA GLN A 183 -19.72 -2.15 19.10
C GLN A 183 -21.08 -1.60 18.62
N LEU A 184 -21.17 -1.05 17.41
CA LEU A 184 -22.42 -0.53 16.84
C LEU A 184 -23.53 -1.58 16.77
N THR A 185 -23.19 -2.86 16.57
CA THR A 185 -24.19 -3.94 16.52
C THR A 185 -24.93 -4.16 17.83
N PHE A 186 -24.37 -3.69 18.94
CA PHE A 186 -24.94 -3.85 20.29
C PHE A 186 -25.75 -2.64 20.76
N LEU A 187 -25.88 -1.58 19.96
CA LEU A 187 -26.61 -0.37 20.34
C LEU A 187 -28.07 -0.64 20.74
N ARG A 188 -28.73 -1.64 20.14
CA ARG A 188 -30.11 -2.00 20.48
C ARG A 188 -30.23 -2.64 21.87
N SER A 189 -29.26 -3.46 22.27
CA SER A 189 -29.31 -4.24 23.51
C SER A 189 -28.56 -3.58 24.67
N TYR A 190 -27.54 -2.78 24.36
CA TYR A 190 -26.63 -2.16 25.32
C TYR A 190 -26.33 -0.69 24.95
N PHE A 191 -27.37 0.10 24.67
CA PHE A 191 -27.26 1.46 24.13
C PHE A 191 -26.23 2.33 24.84
N LYS A 192 -26.36 2.49 26.18
CA LYS A 192 -25.47 3.36 26.96
C LYS A 192 -24.01 2.90 26.89
N ALA A 193 -23.75 1.63 27.16
CA ALA A 193 -22.39 1.09 27.20
C ALA A 193 -21.71 1.09 25.82
N SER A 194 -22.43 0.72 24.77
CA SER A 194 -21.91 0.75 23.39
C SER A 194 -21.68 2.18 22.91
N SER A 195 -22.61 3.11 23.15
CA SER A 195 -22.46 4.52 22.77
C SER A 195 -21.26 5.17 23.46
N ILE A 196 -21.10 4.95 24.78
CA ILE A 196 -19.94 5.44 25.52
C ILE A 196 -18.66 4.85 24.93
N SER A 197 -18.61 3.53 24.70
CA SER A 197 -17.42 2.90 24.11
C SER A 197 -17.06 3.48 22.75
N VAL A 198 -18.02 3.65 21.84
CA VAL A 198 -17.79 4.20 20.50
C VAL A 198 -17.29 5.63 20.59
N MET A 199 -17.98 6.48 21.37
CA MET A 199 -17.60 7.88 21.53
C MET A 199 -16.23 8.02 22.19
N SER A 200 -15.94 7.26 23.24
CA SER A 200 -14.64 7.29 23.92
C SER A 200 -13.50 6.88 22.99
N LEU A 201 -13.68 5.87 22.14
CA LEU A 201 -12.65 5.43 21.19
C LEU A 201 -12.40 6.46 20.09
N ILE A 202 -13.46 7.08 19.56
CA ILE A 202 -13.32 8.16 18.56
C ILE A 202 -12.66 9.37 19.20
N VAL A 203 -13.14 9.83 20.37
CA VAL A 203 -12.56 10.96 21.09
C VAL A 203 -11.09 10.71 21.44
N LEU A 204 -10.76 9.52 21.94
CA LEU A 204 -9.37 9.14 22.22
C LEU A 204 -8.51 9.26 20.96
N SER A 205 -8.97 8.73 19.82
CA SER A 205 -8.25 8.86 18.54
C SER A 205 -8.05 10.32 18.14
N GLN A 206 -9.08 11.17 18.28
CA GLN A 206 -8.96 12.59 17.96
C GLN A 206 -8.00 13.31 18.92
N LEU A 207 -7.97 12.95 20.21
CA LEU A 207 -6.99 13.49 21.15
C LEU A 207 -5.56 13.07 20.80
N LEU A 208 -5.35 11.86 20.24
CA LEU A 208 -4.03 11.42 19.77
C LEU A 208 -3.45 12.34 18.69
N SER A 209 -4.29 13.04 17.92
CA SER A 209 -3.85 13.97 16.87
C SER A 209 -3.04 15.17 17.40
N PHE A 210 -3.13 15.50 18.68
CA PHE A 210 -2.36 16.58 19.30
C PHE A 210 -0.91 16.21 19.58
N TRP A 211 -0.55 14.91 19.56
CA TRP A 211 0.82 14.47 19.72
C TRP A 211 1.52 14.34 18.37
N SER A 212 2.61 15.07 18.20
CA SER A 212 3.56 14.89 17.10
C SER A 212 4.88 14.33 17.62
N PHE A 213 5.40 13.31 16.92
CA PHE A 213 6.70 12.70 17.22
C PHE A 213 7.83 13.26 16.36
N THR A 214 7.48 14.02 15.32
CA THR A 214 8.41 14.61 14.37
C THR A 214 8.21 16.13 14.33
N LYS A 215 9.27 16.84 13.94
CA LYS A 215 9.28 18.30 13.82
C LYS A 215 9.96 18.72 12.51
N PRO A 216 9.59 19.85 11.91
CA PRO A 216 10.31 20.43 10.79
C PRO A 216 11.81 20.54 11.08
N THR A 217 12.66 20.25 10.09
CA THR A 217 14.12 20.39 10.18
C THR A 217 14.68 20.97 8.89
N GLY A 218 15.67 21.87 9.02
CA GLY A 218 16.30 22.55 7.91
C GLY A 218 15.35 23.45 7.11
N GLU A 219 15.88 24.04 6.04
CA GLU A 219 15.11 24.86 5.11
C GLU A 219 14.31 23.99 4.13
N PRO A 220 13.14 24.45 3.64
CA PRO A 220 12.40 23.76 2.59
C PRO A 220 13.27 23.43 1.36
N LEU A 221 13.04 22.24 0.79
CA LEU A 221 13.70 21.77 -0.44
C LEU A 221 12.80 22.12 -1.63
N THR A 222 13.33 22.83 -2.62
CA THR A 222 12.61 22.99 -3.90
C THR A 222 12.67 21.68 -4.68
N VAL A 223 11.54 21.22 -5.20
CA VAL A 223 11.40 19.91 -5.83
C VAL A 223 10.68 19.99 -7.17
N GLU A 224 11.13 19.17 -8.11
CA GLU A 224 10.43 18.88 -9.36
C GLU A 224 10.17 17.38 -9.48
N LEU A 225 8.90 17.00 -9.57
CA LEU A 225 8.50 15.61 -9.84
C LEU A 225 8.02 15.51 -11.29
N ILE A 226 8.76 14.78 -12.12
CA ILE A 226 8.50 14.65 -13.56
C ILE A 226 7.46 13.55 -13.77
N GLN A 227 6.39 13.84 -14.50
CA GLN A 227 5.34 12.89 -14.90
C GLN A 227 5.30 12.80 -16.43
N GLY A 228 5.81 11.70 -17.00
CA GLY A 228 5.96 11.56 -18.44
C GLY A 228 4.70 11.17 -19.20
N ASN A 229 3.72 10.56 -18.54
CA ASN A 229 2.50 10.03 -19.16
C ASN A 229 2.77 9.10 -20.36
N ILE A 230 3.81 8.27 -20.26
CA ILE A 230 4.24 7.42 -21.37
C ILE A 230 3.51 6.09 -21.28
N ALA A 231 2.77 5.73 -22.33
CA ALA A 231 2.01 4.49 -22.37
C ALA A 231 2.93 3.26 -22.35
N GLN A 232 2.51 2.21 -21.61
CA GLN A 232 3.28 0.98 -21.47
C GLN A 232 3.54 0.27 -22.83
N SER A 233 2.64 0.42 -23.80
CA SER A 233 2.81 -0.14 -25.14
C SER A 233 3.90 0.54 -25.98
N LEU A 234 4.24 1.81 -25.67
CA LEU A 234 5.26 2.55 -26.40
C LEU A 234 6.68 2.12 -26.02
N ILE A 235 6.90 1.75 -24.75
CA ILE A 235 8.23 1.34 -24.28
C ILE A 235 8.67 -0.02 -24.81
N PHE A 236 7.72 -0.83 -25.30
CA PHE A 236 8.02 -2.08 -25.99
C PHE A 236 8.49 -1.88 -27.44
N LYS A 237 8.51 -0.62 -27.94
CA LYS A 237 9.05 -0.25 -29.26
C LYS A 237 10.35 0.55 -29.10
N PRO A 238 11.40 0.27 -29.91
CA PRO A 238 12.66 1.01 -29.83
C PRO A 238 12.51 2.53 -29.96
N GLU A 239 11.65 3.01 -30.85
CA GLU A 239 11.46 4.45 -31.07
C GLU A 239 10.79 5.13 -29.86
N GLY A 240 9.75 4.51 -29.30
CA GLY A 240 9.05 5.03 -28.13
C GLY A 240 9.95 5.05 -26.89
N MET A 241 10.83 4.05 -26.78
CA MET A 241 11.85 4.00 -25.75
C MET A 241 12.87 5.14 -25.85
N LEU A 242 13.42 5.41 -27.04
CA LEU A 242 14.37 6.51 -27.24
C LEU A 242 13.70 7.86 -26.99
N GLN A 243 12.44 8.03 -27.40
CA GLN A 243 11.64 9.23 -27.09
C GLN A 243 11.47 9.41 -25.58
N GLN A 244 11.18 8.34 -24.85
CA GLN A 244 11.08 8.37 -23.40
C GLN A 244 12.39 8.80 -22.73
N ILE A 245 13.52 8.20 -23.14
CA ILE A 245 14.85 8.53 -22.61
C ILE A 245 15.16 10.01 -22.87
N ALA A 246 14.93 10.48 -24.09
CA ALA A 246 15.16 11.87 -24.47
C ALA A 246 14.28 12.84 -23.66
N PHE A 247 13.00 12.52 -23.46
CA PHE A 247 12.07 13.33 -22.68
C PHE A 247 12.54 13.49 -21.23
N TYR A 248 12.80 12.38 -20.52
CA TYR A 248 13.21 12.46 -19.12
C TYR A 248 14.58 13.11 -18.95
N LYS A 249 15.53 12.84 -19.86
CA LYS A 249 16.84 13.51 -19.87
C LYS A 249 16.67 15.03 -20.02
N SER A 250 15.93 15.49 -21.03
CA SER A 250 15.68 16.93 -21.25
C SER A 250 15.01 17.56 -20.03
N ALA A 251 13.95 16.95 -19.51
CA ALA A 251 13.21 17.47 -18.36
C ALA A 251 14.08 17.60 -17.11
N MET A 252 15.06 16.71 -16.90
CA MET A 252 16.03 16.84 -15.80
C MET A 252 17.04 17.97 -16.04
N LEU A 253 17.58 18.07 -17.25
CA LEU A 253 18.58 19.08 -17.62
C LEU A 253 18.00 20.51 -17.64
N ASP A 254 16.69 20.65 -17.86
CA ASP A 254 16.00 21.95 -17.85
C ASP A 254 15.60 22.43 -16.44
N SER A 255 15.78 21.58 -15.42
CA SER A 255 15.28 21.84 -14.07
C SER A 255 16.08 22.91 -13.32
N GLN A 256 15.40 23.64 -12.43
CA GLN A 256 15.99 24.65 -11.55
C GLN A 256 15.79 24.34 -10.06
N ALA A 257 15.16 23.21 -9.74
CA ALA A 257 14.91 22.81 -8.35
C ALA A 257 16.16 22.17 -7.72
N ASP A 258 16.22 22.21 -6.39
CA ASP A 258 17.26 21.53 -5.62
C ASP A 258 17.25 20.02 -5.87
N LEU A 259 16.07 19.41 -5.90
CA LEU A 259 15.89 17.97 -6.13
C LEU A 259 14.91 17.70 -7.28
N VAL A 260 15.34 16.90 -8.24
CA VAL A 260 14.53 16.43 -9.36
C VAL A 260 14.32 14.92 -9.23
N VAL A 261 13.06 14.49 -9.32
CA VAL A 261 12.69 13.09 -9.20
C VAL A 261 11.90 12.65 -10.43
N SER A 262 12.35 11.58 -11.08
CA SER A 262 11.58 10.90 -12.13
C SER A 262 10.87 9.65 -11.56
N PRO A 263 9.91 9.08 -12.29
CA PRO A 263 9.26 7.86 -11.85
C PRO A 263 10.15 6.63 -12.04
N GLU A 264 9.62 5.49 -11.59
CA GLU A 264 10.17 4.16 -11.84
C GLU A 264 10.37 3.92 -13.34
N THR A 265 11.53 3.34 -13.69
CA THR A 265 11.86 2.94 -15.07
C THR A 265 11.73 4.10 -16.08
N ALA A 266 12.01 5.33 -15.67
CA ALA A 266 12.07 6.50 -16.55
C ALA A 266 13.09 6.30 -17.68
N LEU A 267 14.21 5.64 -17.39
CA LEU A 267 15.17 5.14 -18.37
C LEU A 267 14.99 3.62 -18.50
N PRO A 268 14.16 3.12 -19.44
CA PRO A 268 13.66 1.75 -19.45
C PRO A 268 14.64 0.72 -20.04
N TRP A 269 15.94 0.97 -19.92
CA TRP A 269 16.98 0.15 -20.54
C TRP A 269 18.23 0.08 -19.63
N PRO A 270 19.00 -1.03 -19.66
CA PRO A 270 20.20 -1.16 -18.85
C PRO A 270 21.21 0.00 -18.99
N GLU A 271 21.83 0.39 -17.88
CA GLU A 271 22.86 1.46 -17.80
C GLU A 271 23.86 1.42 -18.96
N THR A 272 24.38 0.23 -19.30
CA THR A 272 25.42 0.02 -20.32
C THR A 272 24.97 0.24 -21.76
N ASN A 273 23.67 0.34 -21.98
CA ASN A 273 23.09 0.36 -23.31
C ASN A 273 22.21 1.59 -23.54
N LEU A 274 22.18 2.53 -22.59
CA LEU A 274 21.61 3.84 -22.83
C LEU A 274 22.37 4.57 -23.95
N PRO A 275 21.73 5.53 -24.64
CA PRO A 275 22.44 6.39 -25.59
C PRO A 275 23.66 7.03 -24.93
N THR A 276 24.80 7.00 -25.63
CA THR A 276 26.08 7.50 -25.14
C THR A 276 25.97 8.93 -24.61
N GLY A 277 26.58 9.20 -23.45
CA GLY A 277 26.53 10.51 -22.80
C GLY A 277 25.30 10.74 -21.92
N THR A 278 24.30 9.85 -21.92
CA THR A 278 23.06 10.10 -21.15
C THR A 278 23.31 10.23 -19.65
N LEU A 279 24.10 9.33 -19.06
CA LEU A 279 24.36 9.36 -17.62
C LEU A 279 25.42 10.42 -17.29
N GLU A 280 26.41 10.58 -18.16
CA GLU A 280 27.47 11.58 -18.05
C GLU A 280 26.89 12.99 -18.02
N ASP A 281 26.02 13.33 -18.98
CA ASP A 281 25.38 14.65 -19.07
C ASP A 281 24.55 14.96 -17.82
N LEU A 282 23.81 13.96 -17.30
CA LEU A 282 23.01 14.12 -16.08
C LEU A 282 23.89 14.29 -14.83
N GLN A 283 25.01 13.56 -14.76
CA GLN A 283 25.96 13.68 -13.66
C GLN A 283 26.69 15.03 -13.69
N GLU A 284 27.16 15.46 -14.86
CA GLU A 284 27.78 16.77 -15.06
C GLU A 284 26.81 17.90 -14.73
N PHE A 285 25.55 17.78 -15.15
CA PHE A 285 24.51 18.73 -14.78
C PHE A 285 24.32 18.84 -13.26
N ALA A 286 24.23 17.70 -12.56
CA ALA A 286 24.09 17.66 -11.10
C ALA A 286 25.27 18.35 -10.39
N ILE A 287 26.50 18.12 -10.87
CA ILE A 287 27.72 18.72 -10.34
C ILE A 287 27.76 20.23 -10.63
N ASN A 288 27.66 20.63 -11.90
CA ASN A 288 27.84 22.02 -12.34
C ASN A 288 26.76 22.95 -11.80
N ASN A 289 25.52 22.47 -11.69
CA ASN A 289 24.39 23.27 -11.23
C ASN A 289 24.07 23.07 -9.74
N LYS A 290 24.88 22.28 -9.02
CA LYS A 290 24.69 21.91 -7.61
C LYS A 290 23.30 21.34 -7.32
N ARG A 291 22.80 20.43 -8.18
CA ARG A 291 21.47 19.81 -8.09
C ARG A 291 21.53 18.35 -7.70
N PHE A 292 20.42 17.86 -7.15
CA PHE A 292 20.21 16.45 -6.85
C PHE A 292 19.25 15.86 -7.87
N LEU A 293 19.66 14.77 -8.52
CA LEU A 293 18.80 14.03 -9.43
C LEU A 293 18.54 12.64 -8.85
N LEU A 294 17.31 12.16 -8.93
CA LEU A 294 16.94 10.80 -8.58
C LEU A 294 16.02 10.23 -9.66
N PHE A 295 16.44 9.14 -10.31
CA PHE A 295 15.72 8.61 -11.46
C PHE A 295 15.71 7.09 -11.57
N GLY A 296 14.61 6.57 -12.11
CA GLY A 296 14.38 5.14 -12.25
C GLY A 296 15.00 4.60 -13.53
N ILE A 297 15.68 3.47 -13.42
CA ILE A 297 16.42 2.82 -14.51
C ILE A 297 16.42 1.28 -14.32
N LEU A 298 16.70 0.53 -15.39
CA LEU A 298 17.07 -0.88 -15.25
C LEU A 298 18.55 -0.99 -14.84
N GLY A 299 18.77 -1.44 -13.60
CA GLY A 299 20.10 -1.71 -13.08
C GLY A 299 20.62 -3.06 -13.52
N ARG A 300 21.94 -3.20 -13.66
CA ARG A 300 22.58 -4.52 -13.74
C ARG A 300 22.91 -5.00 -12.32
N HIS A 301 22.42 -6.18 -11.97
CA HIS A 301 22.65 -6.87 -10.70
C HIS A 301 22.66 -8.39 -10.95
N PHE A 302 23.86 -8.94 -11.19
CA PHE A 302 24.03 -10.38 -11.39
C PHE A 302 23.88 -11.12 -10.07
N ASN A 303 22.91 -12.04 -10.00
CA ASN A 303 22.76 -12.99 -8.92
C ASN A 303 23.23 -14.38 -9.40
N PRO A 304 24.43 -14.83 -9.00
CA PRO A 304 24.98 -16.12 -9.43
C PRO A 304 24.12 -17.33 -9.02
N ALA A 305 23.29 -17.20 -7.97
CA ALA A 305 22.51 -18.30 -7.44
C ALA A 305 21.32 -18.70 -8.33
N ASP A 306 20.77 -17.77 -9.11
CA ASP A 306 19.60 -18.00 -9.96
C ASP A 306 19.72 -17.47 -11.39
N GLY A 307 20.88 -16.88 -11.73
CA GLY A 307 21.20 -16.41 -13.09
C GLY A 307 20.51 -15.10 -13.48
N ARG A 308 19.84 -14.41 -12.55
CA ARG A 308 19.18 -13.14 -12.84
C ARG A 308 20.19 -12.01 -12.95
N GLU A 309 20.02 -11.15 -13.95
CA GLU A 309 21.03 -10.14 -14.31
C GLU A 309 20.61 -8.70 -14.07
N PHE A 310 19.31 -8.43 -13.94
CA PHE A 310 18.77 -7.07 -13.91
C PHE A 310 18.00 -6.81 -12.63
N SER A 311 17.97 -5.55 -12.20
CA SER A 311 17.17 -5.06 -11.09
C SER A 311 16.37 -3.83 -11.52
N ASN A 312 15.24 -3.61 -10.85
CA ASN A 312 14.54 -2.34 -10.92
C ASN A 312 15.24 -1.35 -9.97
N ARG A 313 15.87 -0.31 -10.51
CA ARG A 313 16.85 0.51 -9.80
C ARG A 313 16.45 1.99 -9.79
N ALA A 314 16.74 2.67 -8.69
CA ALA A 314 16.85 4.12 -8.63
C ALA A 314 18.34 4.51 -8.58
N ILE A 315 18.76 5.44 -9.43
CA ILE A 315 20.09 6.07 -9.39
C ILE A 315 19.93 7.50 -8.91
N GLY A 316 20.79 7.92 -7.99
CA GLY A 316 20.88 9.29 -7.54
C GLY A 316 22.21 9.92 -7.93
N PHE A 317 22.17 11.12 -8.50
CA PHE A 317 23.36 11.95 -8.69
C PHE A 317 23.30 13.16 -7.75
N SER A 318 24.45 13.47 -7.17
CA SER A 318 24.63 14.55 -6.20
C SER A 318 25.82 15.43 -6.61
N PRO A 319 25.89 16.69 -6.15
CA PRO A 319 26.96 17.60 -6.56
C PRO A 319 28.37 17.17 -6.12
N SER A 320 28.46 16.46 -4.99
CA SER A 320 29.74 16.18 -4.31
C SER A 320 29.87 14.76 -3.77
N ASN A 321 28.86 13.90 -3.99
CA ASN A 321 28.88 12.51 -3.52
C ASN A 321 28.94 11.52 -4.69
N PRO A 322 29.49 10.32 -4.48
CA PRO A 322 29.40 9.24 -5.45
C PRO A 322 27.94 8.93 -5.83
N PRO A 323 27.68 8.42 -7.05
CA PRO A 323 26.36 7.99 -7.45
C PRO A 323 25.69 7.07 -6.44
N TYR A 324 24.49 7.44 -6.02
CA TYR A 324 23.63 6.65 -5.16
C TYR A 324 22.92 5.57 -5.97
N ARG A 325 22.67 4.41 -5.35
CA ARG A 325 21.91 3.32 -5.96
C ARG A 325 20.96 2.71 -4.93
N TYR A 326 19.75 2.42 -5.37
CA TYR A 326 18.76 1.63 -4.64
C TYR A 326 18.13 0.61 -5.59
N ASP A 327 18.26 -0.67 -5.29
CA ASP A 327 17.62 -1.77 -6.02
C ASP A 327 16.33 -2.18 -5.31
N LYS A 328 15.23 -2.34 -6.03
CA LYS A 328 13.94 -2.76 -5.46
C LYS A 328 14.07 -4.07 -4.71
N SER A 329 13.65 -4.10 -3.46
CA SER A 329 13.76 -5.24 -2.55
C SER A 329 12.49 -6.10 -2.59
N HIS A 330 11.32 -5.45 -2.55
CA HIS A 330 10.03 -6.14 -2.64
C HIS A 330 9.49 -6.14 -4.08
N LEU A 331 9.71 -7.25 -4.78
CA LEU A 331 9.27 -7.44 -6.16
C LEU A 331 7.80 -7.88 -6.25
N VAL A 332 7.12 -7.43 -7.30
CA VAL A 332 5.74 -7.81 -7.64
C VAL A 332 5.69 -9.25 -8.19
N PRO A 333 4.93 -10.17 -7.56
CA PRO A 333 4.75 -11.53 -8.08
C PRO A 333 4.11 -11.53 -9.46
N PHE A 334 4.61 -12.36 -10.37
CA PHE A 334 4.14 -12.46 -11.76
C PHE A 334 4.26 -11.16 -12.58
N GLY A 335 4.93 -10.12 -12.08
CA GLY A 335 5.29 -8.93 -12.85
C GLY A 335 6.80 -8.77 -12.98
N GLU A 336 7.50 -8.93 -11.85
CA GLU A 336 8.93 -8.70 -11.71
C GLU A 336 9.73 -9.95 -11.34
N PHE A 337 9.05 -11.01 -10.90
CA PHE A 337 9.66 -12.33 -10.73
C PHE A 337 8.61 -13.42 -10.88
N ILE A 338 9.09 -14.63 -11.17
CA ILE A 338 8.23 -15.81 -11.28
C ILE A 338 8.26 -16.57 -9.95
N PRO A 339 7.12 -16.73 -9.26
CA PRO A 339 7.06 -17.52 -8.05
C PRO A 339 7.54 -18.97 -8.27
N PRO A 340 8.26 -19.58 -7.30
CA PRO A 340 8.73 -20.95 -7.41
C PRO A 340 7.60 -21.93 -7.78
N GLY A 341 7.82 -22.78 -8.78
CA GLY A 341 6.83 -23.74 -9.27
C GLY A 341 5.85 -23.22 -10.33
N PHE A 342 5.91 -21.93 -10.71
CA PHE A 342 4.99 -21.33 -11.69
C PHE A 342 5.61 -20.98 -13.05
N ARG A 343 6.87 -21.38 -13.31
CA ARG A 343 7.50 -21.17 -14.63
C ARG A 343 6.73 -21.82 -15.79
N TRP A 344 6.09 -22.96 -15.55
CA TRP A 344 5.24 -23.62 -16.55
C TRP A 344 4.09 -22.72 -17.01
N PHE A 345 3.49 -21.94 -16.11
CA PHE A 345 2.36 -21.05 -16.41
C PHE A 345 2.83 -19.91 -17.30
N VAL A 346 3.94 -19.25 -16.94
CA VAL A 346 4.52 -18.15 -17.72
C VAL A 346 4.89 -18.62 -19.12
N ASN A 347 5.52 -19.80 -19.25
CA ASN A 347 5.89 -20.38 -20.54
C ASN A 347 4.66 -20.76 -21.38
N ALA A 348 3.65 -21.36 -20.78
CA ALA A 348 2.43 -21.81 -21.47
C ALA A 348 1.59 -20.64 -22.03
N PHE A 349 1.64 -19.48 -21.37
CA PHE A 349 0.86 -18.30 -21.76
C PHE A 349 1.71 -17.17 -22.36
N SER A 350 3.01 -17.41 -22.59
CA SER A 350 3.98 -16.45 -23.15
C SER A 350 3.91 -15.06 -22.51
N VAL A 351 3.73 -15.01 -21.20
CA VAL A 351 3.56 -13.74 -20.47
C VAL A 351 4.90 -12.98 -20.49
N PRO A 352 4.96 -11.73 -21.00
CA PRO A 352 6.18 -10.97 -21.10
C PRO A 352 6.59 -10.43 -19.73
N LEU A 353 7.22 -11.27 -18.91
CA LEU A 353 7.63 -10.93 -17.55
C LEU A 353 9.13 -10.68 -17.45
N SER A 354 9.48 -9.74 -16.57
CA SER A 354 10.86 -9.59 -16.11
C SER A 354 11.12 -10.60 -14.99
N ASP A 355 12.33 -11.18 -14.93
CA ASP A 355 12.80 -11.97 -13.78
C ASP A 355 13.95 -11.21 -13.12
N PHE A 356 13.59 -10.20 -12.32
CA PHE A 356 14.54 -9.29 -11.69
C PHE A 356 15.19 -9.89 -10.43
N SER A 357 16.44 -9.51 -10.21
CA SER A 357 17.16 -9.66 -8.95
C SER A 357 16.56 -8.76 -7.87
N ARG A 358 16.60 -9.24 -6.62
CA ARG A 358 16.11 -8.49 -5.45
C ARG A 358 17.22 -7.67 -4.81
N GLY A 359 16.92 -6.42 -4.46
CA GLY A 359 17.76 -5.59 -3.59
C GLY A 359 17.72 -6.03 -2.13
N SER A 360 18.71 -5.59 -1.35
CA SER A 360 18.76 -5.80 0.10
C SER A 360 17.71 -4.93 0.82
N GLN A 361 17.15 -5.40 1.92
CA GLN A 361 16.27 -4.56 2.75
C GLN A 361 17.08 -3.44 3.45
N ASN A 362 18.35 -3.65 3.78
CA ASN A 362 19.18 -2.67 4.50
C ASN A 362 20.04 -1.83 3.54
N GLN A 363 19.40 -1.14 2.59
CA GLN A 363 20.09 -0.21 1.67
C GLN A 363 20.21 1.19 2.28
N SER A 364 21.24 1.94 1.88
CA SER A 364 21.47 3.30 2.38
C SER A 364 20.36 4.26 1.95
N LEU A 365 20.17 5.31 2.74
CA LEU A 365 19.31 6.44 2.38
C LEU A 365 20.00 7.32 1.34
N PHE A 366 19.22 8.02 0.51
CA PHE A 366 19.73 8.98 -0.45
C PHE A 366 20.10 10.30 0.25
N LEU A 367 21.35 10.73 0.11
CA LEU A 367 21.87 11.94 0.76
C LEU A 367 21.63 13.19 -0.10
N ILE A 368 20.98 14.18 0.49
CA ILE A 368 20.74 15.50 -0.06
C ILE A 368 21.51 16.52 0.79
N ASN A 369 22.70 16.92 0.35
CA ASN A 369 23.63 17.79 1.08
C ASN A 369 23.79 19.17 0.42
N ARG A 370 23.00 20.15 0.85
CA ARG A 370 23.11 21.53 0.36
C ARG A 370 24.20 22.30 1.12
N GLU A 371 24.96 23.11 0.40
CA GLU A 371 26.04 23.91 0.98
C GLU A 371 25.51 24.83 2.10
N GLY A 372 26.18 24.84 3.25
CA GLY A 372 25.77 25.64 4.41
C GLY A 372 24.54 25.13 5.16
N GLN A 373 24.02 23.93 4.84
CA GLN A 373 22.87 23.34 5.50
C GLN A 373 23.15 21.96 6.07
N SER A 374 22.35 21.54 7.06
CA SER A 374 22.41 20.17 7.57
C SER A 374 22.01 19.16 6.49
N PRO A 375 22.67 17.98 6.44
CA PRO A 375 22.32 16.94 5.47
C PRO A 375 20.91 16.43 5.71
N LEU A 376 20.20 16.16 4.61
CA LEU A 376 18.91 15.48 4.63
C LEU A 376 19.05 14.09 4.02
N TYR A 377 18.32 13.12 4.57
CA TYR A 377 18.33 11.74 4.10
C TYR A 377 16.93 11.32 3.65
N ALA A 378 16.83 10.81 2.43
CA ALA A 378 15.58 10.33 1.85
C ALA A 378 15.54 8.80 1.79
N ALA A 379 14.48 8.19 2.34
CA ALA A 379 14.24 6.76 2.17
C ALA A 379 13.55 6.49 0.82
N ILE A 380 14.09 5.54 0.05
CA ILE A 380 13.56 5.24 -1.28
C ILE A 380 12.59 4.05 -1.21
N THR A 381 11.49 4.16 -1.95
CA THR A 381 10.59 3.05 -2.26
C THR A 381 10.32 3.06 -3.75
N ILE A 382 10.31 1.89 -4.37
CA ILE A 382 9.93 1.76 -5.77
C ILE A 382 8.57 1.08 -5.85
N CYS A 383 7.59 1.82 -6.38
CA CYS A 383 6.26 1.33 -6.73
C CYS A 383 5.61 0.58 -5.56
N TYR A 384 5.36 -0.72 -5.73
CA TYR A 384 4.70 -1.62 -4.79
C TYR A 384 5.29 -1.64 -3.36
N GLU A 385 6.52 -1.18 -3.15
CA GLU A 385 7.16 -1.17 -1.83
C GLU A 385 6.47 -0.25 -0.81
N ASP A 386 5.78 0.81 -1.25
CA ASP A 386 5.07 1.71 -0.33
C ASP A 386 3.80 1.10 0.29
N VAL A 387 3.35 -0.05 -0.23
CA VAL A 387 2.27 -0.84 0.34
C VAL A 387 2.71 -1.52 1.65
N PHE A 388 4.02 -1.76 1.84
CA PHE A 388 4.58 -2.50 2.98
C PHE A 388 5.15 -1.57 4.06
N GLY A 389 4.26 -1.06 4.92
CA GLY A 389 4.63 -0.16 6.02
C GLY A 389 5.63 -0.75 7.01
N ASP A 390 5.53 -2.05 7.30
CA ASP A 390 6.44 -2.73 8.23
C ASP A 390 7.87 -2.84 7.69
N GLU A 391 8.00 -3.07 6.39
CA GLU A 391 9.30 -3.09 5.72
C GLU A 391 9.91 -1.70 5.73
N LEU A 392 9.15 -0.66 5.37
CA LEU A 392 9.61 0.73 5.47
C LEU A 392 10.04 1.09 6.89
N ALA A 393 9.19 0.83 7.90
CA ALA A 393 9.50 1.09 9.31
C ALA A 393 10.77 0.35 9.77
N THR A 394 10.94 -0.91 9.35
CA THR A 394 12.13 -1.70 9.66
C THR A 394 13.39 -1.12 9.04
N ARG A 395 13.33 -0.68 7.77
CA ARG A 395 14.45 -0.01 7.11
C ARG A 395 14.82 1.29 7.80
N LEU A 396 13.83 2.11 8.14
CA LEU A 396 14.04 3.37 8.86
C LEU A 396 14.68 3.14 10.23
N ARG A 397 14.20 2.16 11.00
CA ARG A 397 14.73 1.81 12.32
C ARG A 397 16.16 1.29 12.27
N ASN A 398 16.51 0.52 11.24
CA ASN A 398 17.82 -0.10 11.10
C ASN A 398 18.84 0.79 10.36
N SER A 399 18.40 1.92 9.79
CA SER A 399 19.27 2.85 9.09
C SER A 399 20.24 3.51 10.09
N LYS A 400 21.49 3.72 9.65
CA LYS A 400 22.50 4.45 10.43
C LYS A 400 22.12 5.92 10.59
N GLU A 401 21.54 6.49 9.53
CA GLU A 401 21.11 7.88 9.48
C GLU A 401 19.59 7.95 9.60
N SER A 402 19.10 9.02 10.23
CA SER A 402 17.66 9.26 10.36
C SER A 402 17.09 9.83 9.06
N ALA A 403 16.08 9.17 8.49
CA ALA A 403 15.38 9.70 7.32
C ALA A 403 14.58 10.96 7.68
N ASN A 404 14.52 11.90 6.73
CA ASN A 404 13.81 13.16 6.88
C ASN A 404 12.59 13.30 5.97
N LEU A 405 12.54 12.46 4.94
CA LEU A 405 11.44 12.31 4.00
C LEU A 405 11.57 10.93 3.32
N PHE A 406 10.55 10.50 2.59
CA PHE A 406 10.68 9.37 1.69
C PHE A 406 10.23 9.70 0.28
N ILE A 407 10.78 9.00 -0.69
CA ILE A 407 10.50 9.19 -2.11
C ILE A 407 9.97 7.87 -2.66
N ASN A 408 8.74 7.89 -3.16
CA ASN A 408 8.17 6.80 -3.93
C ASN A 408 8.26 7.11 -5.43
N MET A 409 8.92 6.21 -6.16
CA MET A 409 9.05 6.27 -7.61
C MET A 409 8.22 5.13 -8.20
N THR A 410 7.24 5.42 -9.05
CA THR A 410 6.25 4.40 -9.46
C THR A 410 5.79 4.53 -10.90
N ASN A 411 5.49 3.41 -11.54
CA ASN A 411 4.83 3.35 -12.83
C ASN A 411 3.47 2.65 -12.69
N LEU A 412 2.39 3.43 -12.87
CA LEU A 412 1.01 2.95 -12.78
C LEU A 412 0.35 2.74 -14.15
N ALA A 413 1.12 2.77 -15.25
CA ALA A 413 0.61 2.52 -16.59
C ALA A 413 0.01 1.11 -16.75
N TRP A 414 0.37 0.18 -15.86
CA TRP A 414 -0.11 -1.19 -15.80
C TRP A 414 -1.62 -1.34 -15.50
N PHE A 415 -2.25 -0.34 -14.89
CA PHE A 415 -3.59 -0.49 -14.32
C PHE A 415 -4.65 0.41 -14.95
N GLY A 416 -4.28 1.11 -16.03
CA GLY A 416 -5.18 1.98 -16.81
C GLY A 416 -5.91 3.03 -15.97
N ASP A 417 -6.92 3.67 -16.57
CA ASP A 417 -7.75 4.63 -15.87
C ASP A 417 -8.73 3.93 -14.92
N SER A 418 -8.22 3.60 -13.73
CA SER A 418 -8.95 2.85 -12.71
C SER A 418 -8.79 3.49 -11.32
N GLN A 419 -9.21 2.75 -10.29
CA GLN A 419 -9.05 3.11 -8.88
C GLN A 419 -7.66 2.80 -8.31
N ALA A 420 -6.83 2.00 -9.01
CA ALA A 420 -5.51 1.60 -8.52
C ALA A 420 -4.59 2.79 -8.14
N PRO A 421 -4.51 3.88 -8.93
CA PRO A 421 -3.71 5.05 -8.56
C PRO A 421 -4.17 5.74 -7.28
N LYS A 422 -5.49 5.79 -7.04
CA LYS A 422 -6.07 6.40 -5.83
C LYS A 422 -5.81 5.51 -4.61
N GLN A 423 -5.96 4.20 -4.76
CA GLN A 423 -5.66 3.22 -3.72
C GLN A 423 -4.18 3.28 -3.30
N GLN A 424 -3.26 3.28 -4.27
CA GLN A 424 -1.83 3.38 -3.94
C GLN A 424 -1.48 4.73 -3.32
N LEU A 425 -2.08 5.84 -3.78
CA LEU A 425 -1.90 7.15 -3.14
C LEU A 425 -2.28 7.11 -1.66
N ARG A 426 -3.44 6.53 -1.30
CA ARG A 426 -3.84 6.37 0.11
C ARG A 426 -2.84 5.55 0.91
N LEU A 427 -2.24 4.52 0.32
CA LEU A 427 -1.19 3.75 0.96
C LEU A 427 0.08 4.60 1.18
N SER A 428 0.50 5.42 0.21
CA SER A 428 1.58 6.39 0.42
C SER A 428 1.26 7.41 1.52
N GLN A 429 0.02 7.92 1.58
CA GLN A 429 -0.45 8.82 2.65
C GLN A 429 -0.39 8.15 4.03
N LEU A 430 -0.77 6.86 4.09
CA LEU A 430 -0.67 6.07 5.31
C LEU A 430 0.78 5.92 5.75
N ARG A 431 1.75 5.73 4.84
CA ARG A 431 3.18 5.71 5.18
C ARG A 431 3.64 7.03 5.79
N SER A 432 3.16 8.17 5.29
CA SER A 432 3.45 9.48 5.89
C SER A 432 2.91 9.59 7.31
N LEU A 433 1.63 9.22 7.52
CA LEU A 433 1.03 9.18 8.86
C LEU A 433 1.79 8.27 9.83
N GLU A 434 2.15 7.08 9.39
CA GLU A 434 2.86 6.08 10.20
C GLU A 434 4.25 6.54 10.64
N THR A 435 4.97 7.21 9.75
CA THR A 435 6.37 7.64 9.98
C THR A 435 6.47 9.06 10.53
N GLY A 436 5.42 9.87 10.40
CA GLY A 436 5.46 11.30 10.67
C GLY A 436 6.39 12.05 9.72
N LEU A 437 6.68 11.49 8.54
CA LEU A 437 7.58 12.07 7.55
C LEU A 437 6.83 12.48 6.28
N PRO A 438 7.20 13.61 5.66
CA PRO A 438 6.66 14.04 4.39
C PRO A 438 7.17 13.13 3.26
N ALA A 439 6.46 13.13 2.12
CA ALA A 439 6.78 12.26 1.00
C ALA A 439 6.72 12.94 -0.35
N LEU A 440 7.59 12.49 -1.27
CA LEU A 440 7.52 12.80 -2.69
C LEU A 440 7.08 11.56 -3.45
N ARG A 441 6.05 11.68 -4.28
CA ARG A 441 5.54 10.58 -5.09
C ARG A 441 5.62 10.94 -6.57
N ALA A 442 6.64 10.43 -7.26
CA ALA A 442 6.85 10.63 -8.69
C ALA A 442 6.29 9.44 -9.48
N THR A 443 5.35 9.70 -10.39
CA THR A 443 4.63 8.66 -11.13
C THR A 443 4.73 8.88 -12.63
N ASN A 444 4.65 7.81 -13.43
CA ASN A 444 4.60 7.94 -14.89
C ASN A 444 3.22 8.42 -15.38
N THR A 445 2.14 7.69 -15.04
CA THR A 445 0.76 7.98 -15.46
C THR A 445 -0.22 8.12 -14.28
N GLY A 446 0.25 7.91 -13.05
CA GLY A 446 -0.56 7.93 -11.83
C GLY A 446 -0.74 9.34 -11.29
N ILE A 447 -1.15 9.43 -10.01
CA ILE A 447 -1.23 10.72 -9.31
C ILE A 447 0.16 11.03 -8.75
N THR A 448 0.87 11.98 -9.34
CA THR A 448 2.10 12.56 -8.77
C THR A 448 1.75 13.57 -7.70
N ALA A 449 2.35 13.44 -6.52
CA ALA A 449 1.95 14.24 -5.36
C ALA A 449 3.11 14.50 -4.39
N VAL A 450 2.98 15.59 -3.66
CA VAL A 450 3.77 15.90 -2.46
C VAL A 450 2.87 15.75 -1.24
N LEU A 451 3.30 14.94 -0.28
CA LEU A 451 2.55 14.61 0.93
C LEU A 451 3.22 15.25 2.15
N GLY A 452 2.40 15.80 3.04
CA GLY A 452 2.83 16.27 4.35
C GLY A 452 3.11 15.11 5.32
N PRO A 453 3.72 15.38 6.48
CA PRO A 453 3.98 14.37 7.51
C PRO A 453 2.70 13.79 8.12
N ASP A 454 1.56 14.46 7.93
CA ASP A 454 0.23 14.02 8.36
C ASP A 454 -0.54 13.30 7.24
N GLY A 455 0.14 12.93 6.16
CA GLY A 455 -0.45 12.25 5.01
C GLY A 455 -1.34 13.15 4.15
N LYS A 456 -1.47 14.45 4.41
CA LYS A 456 -2.25 15.34 3.53
C LYS A 456 -1.52 15.60 2.22
N ILE A 457 -2.29 15.75 1.14
CA ILE A 457 -1.76 16.16 -0.16
C ILE A 457 -1.50 17.67 -0.12
N LEU A 458 -0.23 18.07 -0.30
CA LEU A 458 0.19 19.47 -0.33
C LEU A 458 0.16 20.05 -1.75
N ALA A 459 0.49 19.22 -2.74
CA ALA A 459 0.42 19.54 -4.15
C ALA A 459 0.27 18.25 -4.96
N GLU A 460 -0.43 18.29 -6.10
CA GLU A 460 -0.59 17.12 -6.97
C GLU A 460 -0.66 17.49 -8.45
N LEU A 461 -0.27 16.55 -9.31
CA LEU A 461 -0.61 16.49 -10.72
C LEU A 461 -1.67 15.40 -10.95
N PRO A 462 -2.70 15.68 -11.77
CA PRO A 462 -3.68 14.66 -12.15
C PRO A 462 -3.04 13.45 -12.83
N LYS A 463 -3.68 12.29 -12.72
CA LYS A 463 -3.32 11.10 -13.50
C LYS A 463 -3.56 11.31 -15.00
N PHE A 464 -2.79 10.59 -15.82
CA PHE A 464 -2.85 10.63 -17.30
C PHE A 464 -2.57 11.99 -17.94
N THR A 465 -1.79 12.85 -17.27
CA THR A 465 -1.31 14.11 -17.86
C THR A 465 0.22 14.13 -17.93
N GLN A 466 0.81 14.65 -19.00
CA GLN A 466 2.25 14.89 -19.04
C GLN A 466 2.56 16.24 -18.39
N GLY A 467 3.48 16.29 -17.43
CA GLY A 467 3.77 17.52 -16.70
C GLY A 467 4.90 17.39 -15.69
N ILE A 468 5.25 18.51 -15.05
CA ILE A 468 6.25 18.57 -13.98
C ILE A 468 5.62 19.28 -12.79
N LEU A 469 5.55 18.61 -11.64
CA LEU A 469 5.04 19.19 -10.41
C LEU A 469 6.17 19.97 -9.75
N ARG A 470 6.09 21.30 -9.77
CA ARG A 470 7.07 22.21 -9.15
C ARG A 470 6.53 22.72 -7.83
N THR A 471 7.24 22.47 -6.73
CA THR A 471 6.84 22.95 -5.40
C THR A 471 8.03 22.93 -4.43
N SER A 472 7.78 23.17 -3.15
CA SER A 472 8.73 22.98 -2.06
C SER A 472 8.22 21.99 -1.04
N ILE A 473 9.12 21.24 -0.39
CA ILE A 473 8.80 20.32 0.70
C ILE A 473 9.65 20.63 1.93
N GLN A 474 9.00 20.76 3.10
CA GLN A 474 9.70 20.90 4.38
C GLN A 474 10.07 19.51 4.89
N ALA A 475 11.37 19.27 5.13
CA ALA A 475 11.84 18.01 5.72
C ALA A 475 11.54 17.94 7.24
N TYR A 476 11.45 16.73 7.78
CA TYR A 476 11.14 16.50 9.20
C TYR A 476 12.22 15.66 9.90
N SER A 477 12.30 15.76 11.22
CA SER A 477 13.17 14.94 12.07
C SER A 477 12.41 14.43 13.27
N GLY A 478 12.79 13.24 13.75
CA GLY A 478 12.13 12.51 14.83
C GLY A 478 11.79 11.08 14.39
N ILE A 479 11.26 10.30 15.33
CA ILE A 479 10.90 8.91 15.09
C ILE A 479 9.59 8.60 15.79
N THR A 480 8.64 8.00 15.06
CA THR A 480 7.36 7.62 15.65
C THR A 480 7.50 6.31 16.43
N PRO A 481 6.63 6.06 17.43
CA PRO A 481 6.54 4.77 18.10
C PRO A 481 6.37 3.59 17.13
N TYR A 482 5.59 3.79 16.05
CA TYR A 482 5.43 2.77 15.02
C TYR A 482 6.74 2.44 14.31
N VAL A 483 7.59 3.40 13.97
CA VAL A 483 8.91 3.10 13.37
C VAL A 483 9.80 2.33 14.36
N LEU A 484 9.78 2.71 15.65
CA LEU A 484 10.56 2.05 16.70
C LEU A 484 10.17 0.60 16.94
N TRP A 485 8.87 0.29 17.00
CA TRP A 485 8.39 -1.03 17.42
C TRP A 485 7.74 -1.85 16.29
N GLY A 486 7.52 -1.25 15.12
CA GLY A 486 6.78 -1.85 14.02
C GLY A 486 5.38 -2.28 14.46
N ASN A 487 4.94 -3.43 13.94
CA ASN A 487 3.66 -4.01 14.32
C ASN A 487 3.66 -4.76 15.66
N ALA A 488 4.80 -4.87 16.35
CA ALA A 488 4.91 -5.70 17.56
C ALA A 488 3.87 -5.36 18.65
N PRO A 489 3.63 -4.08 19.02
CA PRO A 489 2.68 -3.76 20.10
C PRO A 489 1.25 -4.22 19.80
N ILE A 490 0.76 -3.96 18.58
CA ILE A 490 -0.61 -4.31 18.20
C ILE A 490 -0.77 -5.82 17.98
N LEU A 491 0.26 -6.50 17.49
CA LEU A 491 0.27 -7.96 17.36
C LEU A 491 0.33 -8.66 18.72
N SER A 492 1.14 -8.18 19.67
CA SER A 492 1.20 -8.72 21.03
C SER A 492 -0.14 -8.55 21.76
N LEU A 493 -0.75 -7.37 21.67
CA LEU A 493 -2.09 -7.14 22.22
C LEU A 493 -3.12 -8.08 21.59
N SER A 494 -3.11 -8.20 20.26
CA SER A 494 -4.04 -9.05 19.52
C SER A 494 -3.87 -10.52 19.90
N GLY A 495 -2.64 -11.01 19.98
CA GLY A 495 -2.31 -12.37 20.40
C GLY A 495 -2.78 -12.67 21.82
N LEU A 496 -2.52 -11.77 22.77
CA LEU A 496 -2.98 -11.92 24.15
C LEU A 496 -4.51 -12.00 24.24
N LEU A 497 -5.22 -11.11 23.54
CA LEU A 497 -6.68 -11.09 23.52
C LEU A 497 -7.27 -12.38 22.93
N LEU A 498 -6.69 -12.89 21.84
CA LEU A 498 -7.11 -14.16 21.24
C LEU A 498 -6.85 -15.35 22.18
N LEU A 499 -5.68 -15.39 22.84
CA LEU A 499 -5.36 -16.42 23.84
C LEU A 499 -6.34 -16.40 25.02
N LEU A 500 -6.68 -15.22 25.54
CA LEU A 500 -7.67 -15.06 26.62
C LEU A 500 -9.06 -15.54 26.19
N GLY A 501 -9.45 -15.27 24.94
CA GLY A 501 -10.68 -15.79 24.35
C GLY A 501 -10.72 -17.33 24.34
N LEU A 502 -9.64 -17.96 23.89
CA LEU A 502 -9.51 -19.42 23.86
C LEU A 502 -9.56 -20.05 25.25
N ILE A 503 -8.87 -19.46 26.24
CA ILE A 503 -8.88 -19.95 27.63
C ILE A 503 -10.27 -19.86 28.24
N ARG A 504 -10.99 -18.74 28.01
CA ARG A 504 -12.34 -18.55 28.54
C ARG A 504 -13.34 -19.52 27.92
N GLN A 505 -13.18 -19.85 26.64
CA GLN A 505 -14.04 -20.82 25.97
C GLN A 505 -13.86 -22.23 26.54
N LYS A 506 -12.64 -22.64 26.91
CA LYS A 506 -12.39 -23.96 27.53
C LYS A 506 -12.98 -24.11 28.94
N ARG A 507 -13.33 -23.00 29.60
CA ARG A 507 -13.88 -22.99 30.97
C ARG A 507 -15.41 -22.95 31.03
N ILE A 508 -16.07 -22.81 29.89
CA ILE A 508 -17.54 -22.80 29.72
C ILE A 508 -17.91 -24.08 28.99
#